data_AF-A0A920N0D3-F1
#
_entry.id   AF-A0A920N0D3-F1
#
_cell.length_a   1.000
_cell.length_b   1.000
_cell.length_c   1.000
_cell.angle_alpha   90.00
_cell.angle_beta   90.00
_cell.angle_gamma   90.00
#
_symmetry.space_group_name_H-M   'P 1'
#
loop_
_entity.id
_entity.type
_entity.pdbx_description
1 polymer ?
#
loop_
_entity_poly.entity_id
_entity_poly.type
_entity_poly.pdbx_seq_one_letter_code
_entity_poly.pdbx_strand_id
1 'polypeptide(L)'
;MPQRGLLFLSLGLALSWCLPGCGGAAPVSDAGGASEGGQAAAAGDNQTAKVPIGAQPVVRVVNGKKWIGDVPQDIYFDDPLSVAADRRPVGNAVVAGDPKSAPAAKSAGTNKAAEDEKPPATAASDNWKSVIGIEPLKTEIKTIRNTLTGHLQNVGKFNWGLTEIPQRGATLAVLAPVAAAHSEDVSWKKNAKFVRDLASQMLAEKLARGRKSFDQVKSPFETIVEILDGGSPAELPESKDQAAFSDVADFGYLMQRIDRGFKWIQGNARDEESYKENAAKVRHEAAVLGVLARVIKEEGYGWADDEDFVKHADSMLDACLTAEKAVKAETFADYDKAITKIDQLCTQCHMGRR
;
A
#
# COMPACT_ATOMS: atom_id res chain seq x y z
N MET A 1 -52.05 39.30 -5.68
CA MET A 1 -52.61 39.31 -4.32
C MET A 1 -52.94 37.87 -3.92
N PRO A 2 -52.79 37.50 -2.63
CA PRO A 2 -52.54 36.12 -2.21
C PRO A 2 -53.82 35.30 -1.92
N GLN A 3 -53.64 33.98 -1.97
CA GLN A 3 -54.31 32.88 -1.26
C GLN A 3 -55.83 32.93 -0.98
N ARG A 4 -56.50 31.85 -1.42
CA ARG A 4 -57.51 31.01 -0.74
C ARG A 4 -58.02 30.02 -1.79
N GLY A 5 -58.14 28.71 -1.61
CA GLY A 5 -58.33 27.92 -0.41
C GLY A 5 -59.53 27.00 -0.66
N LEU A 6 -59.24 25.70 -0.77
CA LEU A 6 -60.08 24.53 -0.43
C LEU A 6 -61.41 24.23 -1.18
N LEU A 7 -61.39 23.02 -1.78
CA LEU A 7 -62.24 21.85 -1.47
C LEU A 7 -63.55 21.54 -2.24
N PHE A 8 -63.64 20.24 -2.57
CA PHE A 8 -64.80 19.36 -2.83
C PHE A 8 -65.55 19.57 -4.18
N LEU A 9 -66.06 18.58 -4.92
CA LEU A 9 -66.39 17.17 -4.66
C LEU A 9 -66.66 16.45 -6.03
N SER A 10 -66.12 15.24 -6.18
CA SER A 10 -66.75 14.00 -6.70
C SER A 10 -67.15 13.72 -8.18
N LEU A 11 -67.03 12.39 -8.47
CA LEU A 11 -67.74 11.51 -9.44
C LEU A 11 -67.05 11.34 -10.81
N GLY A 12 -66.73 10.15 -11.35
CA GLY A 12 -66.95 8.74 -11.00
C GLY A 12 -66.56 7.83 -12.19
N LEU A 13 -66.66 6.49 -12.02
CA LEU A 13 -66.33 5.34 -12.90
C LEU A 13 -64.83 4.99 -13.05
N ALA A 14 -64.25 3.93 -12.47
CA ALA A 14 -64.58 2.48 -12.37
C ALA A 14 -64.24 1.66 -13.62
N LEU A 15 -63.20 0.82 -13.53
CA LEU A 15 -63.23 -0.56 -14.02
C LEU A 15 -62.25 -1.43 -13.20
N SER A 16 -62.81 -2.41 -12.50
CA SER A 16 -62.15 -3.49 -11.76
C SER A 16 -61.55 -4.55 -12.70
N TRP A 17 -60.55 -5.30 -12.22
CA TRP A 17 -60.48 -6.76 -12.34
C TRP A 17 -59.77 -7.37 -11.10
N CYS A 18 -60.41 -8.38 -10.52
CA CYS A 18 -60.05 -9.22 -9.36
C CYS A 18 -59.00 -10.29 -9.77
N LEU A 19 -57.93 -10.61 -8.99
CA LEU A 19 -57.78 -11.57 -7.85
C LEU A 19 -58.10 -13.05 -8.20
N PRO A 20 -57.48 -14.11 -7.56
CA PRO A 20 -56.96 -14.21 -6.17
C PRO A 20 -55.52 -14.79 -6.04
N GLY A 21 -54.74 -14.64 -4.94
CA GLY A 21 -54.94 -15.12 -3.54
C GLY A 21 -54.14 -16.45 -3.36
N CYS A 22 -53.44 -16.84 -2.29
CA CYS A 22 -53.41 -16.58 -0.83
C CYS A 22 -52.07 -17.20 -0.31
N GLY A 23 -51.26 -16.65 0.61
CA GLY A 23 -51.40 -16.70 2.09
C GLY A 23 -51.50 -18.15 2.63
N GLY A 24 -50.74 -18.68 3.59
CA GLY A 24 -49.74 -18.21 4.56
C GLY A 24 -49.65 -19.27 5.71
N ALA A 25 -48.52 -19.27 6.43
CA ALA A 25 -48.27 -19.81 7.79
C ALA A 25 -48.39 -21.34 8.11
N ALA A 26 -47.36 -21.83 8.82
CA ALA A 26 -47.26 -23.13 9.51
C ALA A 26 -48.07 -23.15 10.84
N PRO A 27 -48.29 -24.29 11.53
CA PRO A 27 -47.23 -24.89 12.38
C PRO A 27 -47.30 -26.43 12.68
N VAL A 28 -46.23 -26.92 13.32
CA VAL A 28 -45.96 -28.14 14.15
C VAL A 28 -46.88 -29.39 14.14
N SER A 29 -46.28 -30.60 14.02
CA SER A 29 -45.97 -31.53 15.15
C SER A 29 -45.60 -32.97 14.72
N ASP A 30 -44.52 -33.48 15.31
CA ASP A 30 -44.18 -34.83 15.80
C ASP A 30 -44.21 -36.16 14.98
N ALA A 31 -43.08 -36.85 15.14
CA ALA A 31 -42.84 -38.27 15.47
C ALA A 31 -43.01 -39.39 14.42
N GLY A 32 -42.02 -40.31 14.44
CA GLY A 32 -42.15 -41.71 14.03
C GLY A 32 -41.23 -42.14 12.89
N GLY A 33 -40.14 -42.84 13.22
CA GLY A 33 -39.13 -43.32 12.25
C GLY A 33 -39.38 -44.71 11.68
N ALA A 34 -38.53 -45.13 10.74
CA ALA A 34 -37.83 -46.43 10.70
C ALA A 34 -36.98 -46.54 9.42
N SER A 35 -35.83 -47.20 9.61
CA SER A 35 -34.78 -47.64 8.69
C SER A 35 -35.25 -48.25 7.36
N GLU A 36 -34.53 -47.96 6.27
CA GLU A 36 -33.98 -48.99 5.37
C GLU A 36 -32.80 -48.46 4.55
N GLY A 37 -31.76 -49.28 4.42
CA GLY A 37 -30.46 -48.93 3.86
C GLY A 37 -30.41 -48.91 2.33
N GLY A 38 -29.51 -48.09 1.81
CA GLY A 38 -29.11 -48.08 0.40
C GLY A 38 -27.77 -47.36 0.25
N GLN A 39 -26.72 -48.15 -0.02
CA GLN A 39 -25.38 -47.66 -0.37
C GLN A 39 -25.43 -46.79 -1.64
N ALA A 40 -24.89 -45.57 -1.55
CA ALA A 40 -24.43 -44.80 -2.70
C ALA A 40 -23.16 -44.02 -2.32
N ALA A 41 -22.22 -43.99 -3.25
CA ALA A 41 -20.83 -43.56 -3.09
C ALA A 41 -20.67 -42.10 -2.63
N ALA A 42 -19.78 -41.88 -1.67
CA ALA A 42 -19.31 -40.54 -1.29
C ALA A 42 -18.21 -40.09 -2.26
N ALA A 43 -18.55 -39.10 -3.09
CA ALA A 43 -17.58 -38.23 -3.76
C ALA A 43 -16.92 -37.34 -2.69
N GLY A 44 -15.60 -37.15 -2.83
CA GLY A 44 -14.74 -36.55 -1.81
C GLY A 44 -14.98 -35.05 -1.58
N ASP A 45 -15.14 -34.69 -0.30
CA ASP A 45 -14.91 -33.35 0.20
C ASP A 45 -13.40 -33.07 0.24
N ASN A 46 -12.96 -32.12 -0.59
CA ASN A 46 -11.59 -31.61 -0.57
C ASN A 46 -11.47 -30.50 0.51
N GLN A 47 -11.40 -30.90 1.78
CA GLN A 47 -10.95 -30.01 2.86
C GLN A 47 -9.43 -30.06 2.96
N THR A 48 -8.77 -29.00 2.52
CA THR A 48 -7.36 -28.74 2.80
C THR A 48 -7.18 -28.41 4.27
N ALA A 49 -6.73 -29.41 5.05
CA ALA A 49 -6.33 -29.21 6.43
C ALA A 49 -5.12 -28.25 6.51
N LYS A 50 -5.25 -27.17 7.28
CA LYS A 50 -4.16 -26.25 7.60
C LYS A 50 -3.09 -26.98 8.43
N VAL A 51 -1.88 -27.10 7.89
CA VAL A 51 -0.70 -27.57 8.62
C VAL A 51 -0.15 -26.43 9.50
N PRO A 52 0.14 -26.64 10.79
CA PRO A 52 0.74 -25.62 11.65
C PRO A 52 2.18 -25.31 11.24
N ILE A 53 2.58 -24.04 11.39
CA ILE A 53 3.96 -23.59 11.16
C ILE A 53 4.87 -24.26 12.21
N GLY A 54 5.84 -25.06 11.74
CA GLY A 54 6.78 -25.82 12.56
C GLY A 54 6.63 -27.35 12.47
N ALA A 55 5.64 -27.87 11.75
CA ALA A 55 5.53 -29.32 11.51
C ALA A 55 6.49 -29.78 10.40
N GLN A 56 7.27 -30.82 10.68
CA GLN A 56 8.04 -31.55 9.66
C GLN A 56 7.09 -32.03 8.54
N PRO A 57 7.46 -31.89 7.26
CA PRO A 57 6.60 -32.32 6.16
C PRO A 57 6.29 -33.82 6.30
N VAL A 58 5.00 -34.17 6.26
CA VAL A 58 4.55 -35.57 6.34
C VAL A 58 4.99 -36.27 5.06
N VAL A 59 6.08 -37.03 5.14
CA VAL A 59 6.60 -37.83 4.02
C VAL A 59 5.68 -39.02 3.80
N ARG A 60 5.04 -39.09 2.62
CA ARG A 60 4.21 -40.24 2.22
C ARG A 60 5.03 -41.17 1.33
N VAL A 61 4.93 -42.48 1.54
CA VAL A 61 5.54 -43.48 0.65
C VAL A 61 4.47 -44.10 -0.22
N VAL A 62 4.57 -43.91 -1.53
CA VAL A 62 3.67 -44.50 -2.53
C VAL A 62 4.52 -45.25 -3.54
N ASN A 63 4.28 -46.55 -3.72
CA ASN A 63 5.04 -47.44 -4.63
C ASN A 63 6.57 -47.38 -4.42
N GLY A 64 7.01 -47.33 -3.16
CA GLY A 64 8.44 -47.27 -2.80
C GLY A 64 9.10 -45.89 -2.98
N LYS A 65 8.38 -44.89 -3.52
CA LYS A 65 8.85 -43.51 -3.64
C LYS A 65 8.35 -42.65 -2.49
N LYS A 66 9.22 -41.78 -1.96
CA LYS A 66 8.87 -40.79 -0.94
C LYS A 66 8.33 -39.53 -1.59
N TRP A 67 7.31 -38.92 -0.99
CA TRP A 67 6.61 -37.73 -1.47
C TRP A 67 6.52 -36.68 -0.37
N ILE A 68 6.71 -35.41 -0.74
CA ILE A 68 6.50 -34.24 0.11
C ILE A 68 5.32 -33.48 -0.47
N GLY A 69 4.16 -33.56 0.20
CA GLY A 69 2.89 -33.09 -0.39
C GLY A 69 2.58 -33.84 -1.69
N ASP A 70 2.40 -33.10 -2.78
CA ASP A 70 2.10 -33.64 -4.12
C ASP A 70 3.35 -33.78 -5.01
N VAL A 71 4.55 -33.58 -4.46
CA VAL A 71 5.82 -33.60 -5.23
C VAL A 71 6.69 -34.78 -4.81
N PRO A 72 7.18 -35.61 -5.77
CA PRO A 72 8.16 -36.66 -5.50
C PRO A 72 9.44 -36.11 -4.86
N GLN A 73 9.97 -36.80 -3.84
CA GLN A 73 11.16 -36.35 -3.12
C GLN A 73 12.44 -36.41 -3.99
N ASP A 74 12.46 -37.25 -5.02
CA ASP A 74 13.58 -37.42 -5.97
C ASP A 74 13.80 -36.20 -6.89
N ILE A 75 12.90 -35.22 -6.86
CA ILE A 75 13.05 -33.93 -7.55
C ILE A 75 13.81 -32.91 -6.67
N TYR A 76 13.83 -33.11 -5.35
CA TYR A 76 14.56 -32.24 -4.44
C TYR A 76 16.02 -32.70 -4.34
N PHE A 77 16.94 -31.75 -4.20
CA PHE A 77 18.32 -32.06 -3.85
C PHE A 77 18.37 -32.68 -2.44
N ASP A 78 19.12 -33.77 -2.27
CA ASP A 78 19.29 -34.45 -0.98
C ASP A 78 19.85 -33.50 0.10
N ASP A 79 20.71 -32.56 -0.32
CA ASP A 79 21.19 -31.45 0.50
C ASP A 79 21.25 -30.17 -0.37
N PRO A 80 20.20 -29.33 -0.38
CA PRO A 80 20.17 -28.12 -1.20
C PRO A 80 21.23 -27.09 -0.78
N LEU A 81 21.75 -27.17 0.46
CA LEU A 81 22.80 -26.28 0.94
C LEU A 81 24.18 -26.68 0.40
N SER A 82 24.39 -27.97 0.09
CA SER A 82 25.63 -28.44 -0.55
C SER A 82 25.80 -27.89 -1.97
N VAL A 83 24.70 -27.77 -2.73
CA VAL A 83 24.70 -27.20 -4.08
C VAL A 83 24.95 -25.69 -4.05
N ALA A 84 24.45 -24.99 -3.03
CA ALA A 84 24.72 -23.58 -2.81
C ALA A 84 26.14 -23.29 -2.25
N ALA A 85 26.81 -24.30 -1.69
CA ALA A 85 28.14 -24.20 -1.11
C ALA A 85 29.28 -24.56 -2.08
N ASP A 86 28.98 -25.06 -3.28
CA ASP A 86 29.99 -25.41 -4.29
C ASP A 86 30.62 -24.13 -4.88
N ARG A 87 31.65 -23.63 -4.21
CA ARG A 87 32.46 -22.47 -4.60
C ARG A 87 33.70 -22.88 -5.38
N ARG A 88 33.56 -23.78 -6.36
CA ARG A 88 34.65 -24.10 -7.27
C ARG A 88 35.13 -22.81 -7.96
N PRO A 89 36.37 -22.36 -7.70
CA PRO A 89 36.90 -21.14 -8.30
C PRO A 89 37.14 -21.36 -9.79
N VAL A 90 36.54 -20.53 -10.64
CA VAL A 90 36.88 -20.46 -12.05
C VAL A 90 38.01 -19.44 -12.19
N GLY A 91 39.25 -19.91 -12.22
CA GLY A 91 40.42 -19.14 -12.66
C GLY A 91 41.23 -18.42 -11.57
N ASN A 92 42.48 -18.89 -11.44
CA ASN A 92 43.71 -18.32 -10.90
C ASN A 92 43.70 -17.33 -9.71
N ALA A 93 44.30 -17.83 -8.63
CA ALA A 93 44.63 -17.19 -7.37
C ALA A 93 45.67 -16.07 -7.46
N VAL A 94 45.59 -15.13 -6.50
CA VAL A 94 46.75 -14.68 -5.72
C VAL A 94 46.33 -14.45 -4.27
N VAL A 95 47.21 -14.86 -3.35
CA VAL A 95 47.01 -15.05 -1.91
C VAL A 95 47.66 -13.90 -1.11
N ALA A 96 47.18 -13.74 0.14
CA ALA A 96 47.78 -13.12 1.33
C ALA A 96 47.34 -11.67 1.66
N GLY A 97 47.00 -11.31 2.89
CA GLY A 97 47.09 -12.05 4.16
C GLY A 97 46.42 -11.29 5.33
N ASP A 98 46.32 -12.01 6.45
CA ASP A 98 45.96 -11.57 7.81
C ASP A 98 46.79 -10.35 8.29
N PRO A 99 46.25 -9.48 9.18
CA PRO A 99 46.41 -9.75 10.61
C PRO A 99 45.34 -9.21 11.60
N LYS A 100 45.04 -10.06 12.60
CA LYS A 100 45.21 -9.87 14.06
C LYS A 100 44.40 -8.79 14.83
N SER A 101 43.70 -9.28 15.86
CA SER A 101 42.84 -8.58 16.82
C SER A 101 43.52 -7.65 17.84
N ALA A 102 42.80 -6.56 18.17
CA ALA A 102 42.47 -5.96 19.49
C ALA A 102 43.61 -5.31 20.34
N PRO A 103 43.35 -4.23 21.12
CA PRO A 103 42.32 -4.19 22.17
C PRO A 103 41.52 -2.89 22.38
N ALA A 104 40.48 -3.03 23.21
CA ALA A 104 39.52 -2.03 23.65
C ALA A 104 40.05 -1.00 24.66
N ALA A 105 39.42 0.18 24.71
CA ALA A 105 39.49 1.11 25.83
C ALA A 105 38.11 1.71 26.15
N LYS A 106 37.89 1.95 27.46
CA LYS A 106 36.64 2.23 28.16
C LYS A 106 36.16 3.69 28.07
N SER A 107 34.85 3.81 28.30
CA SER A 107 34.03 4.97 28.65
C SER A 107 34.55 5.87 29.78
N ALA A 108 34.30 7.18 29.66
CA ALA A 108 34.02 8.12 30.75
C ALA A 108 33.18 9.30 30.21
N GLY A 109 32.17 9.73 30.96
CA GLY A 109 31.12 10.63 30.48
C GLY A 109 31.18 12.10 30.94
N THR A 110 30.19 12.81 30.40
CA THR A 110 29.41 13.95 30.93
C THR A 110 30.11 15.30 31.19
N ASN A 111 29.78 16.32 30.39
CA ASN A 111 28.90 17.44 30.82
C ASN A 111 28.59 18.46 29.70
N LYS A 112 27.31 18.51 29.34
CA LYS A 112 26.41 19.68 29.22
C LYS A 112 26.99 21.04 28.79
N ALA A 113 26.52 21.52 27.63
CA ALA A 113 26.13 22.92 27.43
C ALA A 113 24.98 22.97 26.43
N ALA A 114 24.01 23.83 26.72
CA ALA A 114 22.79 24.04 25.96
C ALA A 114 23.12 24.67 24.60
N GLU A 115 22.58 24.09 23.53
CA GLU A 115 22.43 24.77 22.25
C GLU A 115 20.94 24.87 21.96
N ASP A 116 20.55 26.10 21.64
CA ASP A 116 19.22 26.50 21.22
C ASP A 116 18.68 25.55 20.16
N GLU A 117 17.53 24.95 20.45
CA GLU A 117 16.78 24.11 19.53
C GLU A 117 16.23 25.02 18.41
N LYS A 118 17.07 25.26 17.41
CA LYS A 118 16.65 25.80 16.12
C LYS A 118 15.59 24.83 15.58
N PRO A 119 14.36 25.29 15.28
CA PRO A 119 13.34 24.42 14.71
C PRO A 119 13.90 23.77 13.43
N PRO A 120 13.62 22.48 13.17
CA PRO A 120 14.12 21.81 11.98
C PRO A 120 13.64 22.58 10.76
N ALA A 121 14.58 23.20 10.07
CA ALA A 121 14.32 23.97 8.88
C ALA A 121 14.09 23.01 7.71
N THR A 122 12.90 22.41 7.64
CA THR A 122 12.45 21.73 6.42
C THR A 122 12.00 22.80 5.42
N ALA A 123 12.98 23.46 4.82
CA ALA A 123 12.78 24.37 3.69
C ALA A 123 13.71 23.98 2.54
N ALA A 124 13.56 22.75 2.04
CA ALA A 124 14.03 22.40 0.71
C ALA A 124 13.03 22.93 -0.33
N SER A 125 13.27 24.16 -0.77
CA SER A 125 12.68 24.86 -1.93
C SER A 125 11.69 24.07 -2.81
N ASP A 126 10.39 24.31 -2.56
CA ASP A 126 9.29 24.79 -3.43
C ASP A 126 9.07 24.28 -4.86
N ASN A 127 9.90 23.38 -5.41
CA ASN A 127 9.71 22.89 -6.78
C ASN A 127 9.16 21.46 -6.84
N TRP A 128 8.00 21.22 -6.23
CA TRP A 128 7.30 19.94 -6.39
C TRP A 128 6.76 19.73 -7.81
N LYS A 129 6.56 20.82 -8.57
CA LYS A 129 6.09 20.77 -9.96
C LYS A 129 7.07 20.06 -10.90
N SER A 130 8.37 20.10 -10.64
CA SER A 130 9.35 19.36 -11.43
C SER A 130 9.40 17.87 -11.10
N VAL A 131 8.76 17.44 -10.00
CA VAL A 131 8.76 16.04 -9.53
C VAL A 131 7.45 15.35 -9.89
N ILE A 132 6.33 16.04 -9.67
CA ILE A 132 4.99 15.53 -9.96
C ILE A 132 4.13 16.63 -10.55
N GLY A 133 3.46 16.34 -11.67
CA GLY A 133 2.43 17.24 -12.18
C GLY A 133 1.17 17.21 -11.31
N ILE A 134 0.37 18.28 -11.38
CA ILE A 134 -0.85 18.39 -10.57
C ILE A 134 -1.87 17.26 -10.83
N GLU A 135 -1.95 16.76 -12.07
CA GLU A 135 -2.94 15.75 -12.46
C GLU A 135 -2.63 14.35 -11.88
N PRO A 136 -1.39 13.81 -11.98
CA PRO A 136 -1.00 12.60 -11.22
C PRO A 136 -1.20 12.75 -9.71
N LEU A 137 -0.90 13.93 -9.13
CA LEU A 137 -1.10 14.18 -7.69
C LEU A 137 -2.58 14.08 -7.31
N LYS A 138 -3.47 14.78 -8.03
CA LYS A 138 -4.93 14.69 -7.83
C LYS A 138 -5.45 13.27 -8.03
N THR A 139 -4.92 12.57 -9.03
CA THR A 139 -5.31 11.20 -9.35
C THR A 139 -4.93 10.23 -8.23
N GLU A 140 -3.76 10.39 -7.60
CA GLU A 140 -3.32 9.51 -6.51
C GLU A 140 -4.18 9.77 -5.26
N ILE A 141 -4.42 11.04 -4.93
CA ILE A 141 -5.26 11.42 -3.78
C ILE A 141 -6.70 10.92 -3.97
N LYS A 142 -7.27 11.08 -5.17
CA LYS A 142 -8.59 10.52 -5.51
C LYS A 142 -8.61 9.00 -5.42
N THR A 143 -7.57 8.33 -5.91
CA THR A 143 -7.45 6.87 -5.84
C THR A 143 -7.40 6.42 -4.39
N ILE A 144 -6.57 7.05 -3.56
CA ILE A 144 -6.49 6.76 -2.13
C ILE A 144 -7.84 6.95 -1.46
N ARG A 145 -8.51 8.08 -1.71
CA ARG A 145 -9.85 8.35 -1.17
C ARG A 145 -10.81 7.22 -1.52
N ASN A 146 -10.95 6.90 -2.80
CA ASN A 146 -11.90 5.88 -3.27
C ASN A 146 -11.61 4.49 -2.68
N THR A 147 -10.33 4.10 -2.63
CA THR A 147 -9.92 2.83 -2.04
C THR A 147 -10.23 2.77 -0.54
N LEU A 148 -9.87 3.81 0.22
CA LEU A 148 -10.14 3.87 1.64
C LEU A 148 -11.65 3.92 1.94
N THR A 149 -12.43 4.67 1.16
CA THR A 149 -13.90 4.65 1.23
C THR A 149 -14.45 3.23 1.07
N GLY A 150 -13.91 2.44 0.12
CA GLY A 150 -14.30 1.05 -0.09
C GLY A 150 -13.98 0.14 1.10
N HIS A 151 -12.79 0.27 1.68
CA HIS A 151 -12.38 -0.51 2.84
C HIS A 151 -13.11 -0.10 4.13
N LEU A 152 -13.53 1.17 4.26
CA LEU A 152 -14.11 1.73 5.48
C LEU A 152 -15.66 1.72 5.52
N GLN A 153 -16.30 0.94 4.64
CA GLN A 153 -17.76 0.80 4.65
C GLN A 153 -18.26 -0.03 5.83
N ASN A 154 -17.50 -1.05 6.26
CA ASN A 154 -17.80 -1.85 7.45
C ASN A 154 -16.53 -2.58 7.94
N VAL A 155 -16.59 -3.13 9.16
CA VAL A 155 -15.47 -3.84 9.80
C VAL A 155 -14.98 -5.03 8.95
N GLY A 156 -15.87 -5.71 8.23
CA GLY A 156 -15.51 -6.83 7.35
C GLY A 156 -14.57 -6.38 6.23
N LYS A 157 -14.96 -5.34 5.47
CA LYS A 157 -14.13 -4.78 4.40
C LYS A 157 -12.83 -4.16 4.92
N PHE A 158 -12.88 -3.54 6.10
CA PHE A 158 -11.69 -3.01 6.75
C PHE A 158 -10.68 -4.13 7.06
N ASN A 159 -11.15 -5.25 7.61
CA ASN A 159 -10.29 -6.40 7.89
C ASN A 159 -9.63 -6.97 6.62
N TRP A 160 -10.30 -6.90 5.47
CA TRP A 160 -9.72 -7.26 4.17
C TRP A 160 -8.66 -6.25 3.70
N GLY A 161 -8.87 -4.97 3.98
CA GLY A 161 -7.96 -3.88 3.60
C GLY A 161 -6.74 -3.69 4.49
N LEU A 162 -6.52 -4.47 5.54
CA LEU A 162 -5.47 -4.24 6.55
C LEU A 162 -4.04 -4.15 6.00
N THR A 163 -3.75 -4.72 4.83
CA THR A 163 -2.44 -4.62 4.16
C THR A 163 -2.31 -3.38 3.28
N GLU A 164 -3.44 -2.79 2.87
CA GLU A 164 -3.46 -1.66 1.94
C GLU A 164 -3.73 -0.33 2.64
N ILE A 165 -4.57 -0.33 3.68
CA ILE A 165 -4.93 0.86 4.44
C ILE A 165 -3.68 1.60 4.97
N PRO A 166 -2.69 0.93 5.58
CA PRO A 166 -1.51 1.63 6.10
C PRO A 166 -0.68 2.34 5.02
N GLN A 167 -0.35 1.66 3.93
CA GLN A 167 0.37 2.30 2.82
C GLN A 167 -0.42 3.44 2.19
N ARG A 168 -1.76 3.33 2.10
CA ARG A 168 -2.64 4.40 1.58
C ARG A 168 -2.66 5.61 2.51
N GLY A 169 -2.79 5.40 3.81
CA GLY A 169 -2.75 6.45 4.82
C GLY A 169 -1.41 7.18 4.85
N ALA A 170 -0.30 6.44 4.90
CA ALA A 170 1.05 7.02 4.87
C ALA A 170 1.31 7.80 3.57
N THR A 171 0.90 7.27 2.42
CA THR A 171 1.02 7.99 1.14
C THR A 171 0.20 9.28 1.17
N LEU A 172 -1.02 9.27 1.71
CA LEU A 172 -1.83 10.49 1.82
C LEU A 172 -1.19 11.53 2.75
N ALA A 173 -0.63 11.09 3.87
CA ALA A 173 0.09 11.95 4.80
C ALA A 173 1.28 12.66 4.12
N VAL A 174 1.98 11.98 3.21
CA VAL A 174 3.06 12.58 2.41
C VAL A 174 2.54 13.49 1.30
N LEU A 175 1.49 13.10 0.58
CA LEU A 175 1.01 13.87 -0.56
C LEU A 175 0.32 15.17 -0.17
N ALA A 176 -0.21 15.27 1.05
CA ALA A 176 -0.84 16.49 1.54
C ALA A 176 0.13 17.70 1.63
N PRO A 177 1.28 17.64 2.32
CA PRO A 177 2.26 18.74 2.30
C PRO A 177 2.88 18.93 0.92
N VAL A 178 3.04 17.88 0.10
CA VAL A 178 3.46 18.03 -1.31
C VAL A 178 2.44 18.89 -2.09
N ALA A 179 1.13 18.67 -1.91
CA ALA A 179 0.09 19.49 -2.51
C ALA A 179 0.08 20.94 -1.95
N ALA A 180 0.36 21.11 -0.65
CA ALA A 180 0.50 22.42 -0.02
C ALA A 180 1.63 23.26 -0.63
N ALA A 181 2.76 22.61 -0.94
CA ALA A 181 3.94 23.24 -1.52
C ALA A 181 3.99 23.18 -3.06
N HIS A 182 2.99 22.58 -3.71
CA HIS A 182 2.92 22.53 -5.17
C HIS A 182 2.52 23.89 -5.74
N SER A 183 3.18 24.34 -6.82
CA SER A 183 2.92 25.67 -7.42
C SER A 183 1.51 25.83 -8.01
N GLU A 184 0.90 24.74 -8.49
CA GLU A 184 -0.50 24.71 -8.93
C GLU A 184 -1.43 24.34 -7.77
N ASP A 185 -2.64 24.90 -7.77
CA ASP A 185 -3.57 24.79 -6.65
C ASP A 185 -4.48 23.55 -6.71
N VAL A 186 -4.77 23.02 -5.51
CA VAL A 186 -5.90 22.12 -5.24
C VAL A 186 -6.89 22.84 -4.33
N SER A 187 -8.19 22.54 -4.45
CA SER A 187 -9.26 23.25 -3.73
C SER A 187 -9.09 23.26 -2.21
N TRP A 188 -8.49 22.20 -1.65
CA TRP A 188 -8.29 22.00 -0.21
C TRP A 188 -6.88 22.38 0.28
N LYS A 189 -6.05 23.03 -0.55
CA LYS A 189 -4.62 23.31 -0.27
C LYS A 189 -4.40 24.01 1.08
N LYS A 190 -5.28 24.95 1.44
CA LYS A 190 -5.23 25.67 2.73
C LYS A 190 -5.38 24.76 3.96
N ASN A 191 -6.05 23.63 3.77
CA ASN A 191 -6.33 22.64 4.81
C ASN A 191 -5.40 21.41 4.71
N ALA A 192 -4.38 21.45 3.86
CA ALA A 192 -3.49 20.31 3.61
C ALA A 192 -2.77 19.82 4.88
N LYS A 193 -2.41 20.73 5.80
CA LYS A 193 -1.81 20.36 7.08
C LYS A 193 -2.72 19.47 7.95
N PHE A 194 -4.03 19.71 7.90
CA PHE A 194 -5.00 18.86 8.60
C PHE A 194 -5.13 17.50 7.92
N VAL A 195 -5.13 17.45 6.58
CA VAL A 195 -5.13 16.17 5.85
C VAL A 195 -3.90 15.33 6.19
N ARG A 196 -2.71 15.96 6.29
CA ARG A 196 -1.47 15.32 6.73
C ARG A 196 -1.63 14.68 8.11
N ASP A 197 -2.07 15.47 9.09
CA ASP A 197 -2.12 15.05 10.49
C ASP A 197 -3.23 14.01 10.72
N LEU A 198 -4.40 14.16 10.10
CA LEU A 198 -5.48 13.16 10.15
C LEU A 198 -5.05 11.84 9.48
N ALA A 199 -4.31 11.90 8.36
CA ALA A 199 -3.81 10.71 7.69
C ALA A 199 -2.75 9.98 8.53
N SER A 200 -1.91 10.72 9.25
CA SER A 200 -0.99 10.17 10.24
C SER A 200 -1.76 9.56 11.43
N GLN A 201 -2.80 10.24 11.92
CA GLN A 201 -3.63 9.78 13.04
C GLN A 201 -4.32 8.44 12.75
N MET A 202 -4.72 8.17 11.49
CA MET A 202 -5.21 6.85 11.09
C MET A 202 -4.25 5.71 11.49
N LEU A 203 -2.95 5.98 11.55
CA LEU A 203 -1.88 5.01 11.79
C LEU A 203 -1.16 5.21 13.14
N ALA A 204 -1.73 6.03 14.04
CA ALA A 204 -1.13 6.34 15.34
C ALA A 204 -0.91 5.08 16.22
N GLU A 205 -1.83 4.12 16.15
CA GLU A 205 -1.64 2.78 16.71
C GLU A 205 -1.54 1.73 15.60
N LYS A 206 -0.81 0.64 15.86
CA LYS A 206 -0.74 -0.52 14.96
C LYS A 206 -2.14 -1.09 14.72
N LEU A 207 -2.55 -1.14 13.46
CA LEU A 207 -3.87 -1.65 13.08
C LEU A 207 -3.98 -3.17 13.31
N ALA A 208 -5.12 -3.59 13.84
CA ALA A 208 -5.50 -4.98 14.02
C ALA A 208 -6.92 -5.22 13.48
N ARG A 209 -7.33 -6.49 13.40
CA ARG A 209 -8.71 -6.81 13.04
C ARG A 209 -9.69 -6.31 14.11
N GLY A 210 -10.85 -5.83 13.67
CA GLY A 210 -11.97 -5.52 14.56
C GLY A 210 -12.32 -4.03 14.67
N ARG A 211 -13.30 -3.75 15.54
CA ARG A 211 -13.98 -2.46 15.60
C ARG A 211 -13.07 -1.31 16.05
N LYS A 212 -12.16 -1.55 17.00
CA LYS A 212 -11.24 -0.52 17.53
C LYS A 212 -10.41 0.13 16.41
N SER A 213 -9.65 -0.67 15.66
CA SER A 213 -8.82 -0.16 14.56
C SER A 213 -9.66 0.35 13.38
N PHE A 214 -10.85 -0.20 13.16
CA PHE A 214 -11.79 0.35 12.18
C PHE A 214 -12.18 1.79 12.52
N ASP A 215 -12.60 2.06 13.76
CA ASP A 215 -13.00 3.40 14.19
C ASP A 215 -11.80 4.37 14.23
N GLN A 216 -10.62 3.89 14.62
CA GLN A 216 -9.36 4.66 14.59
C GLN A 216 -9.07 5.22 13.19
N VAL A 217 -9.33 4.44 12.14
CA VAL A 217 -9.09 4.89 10.76
C VAL A 217 -10.29 5.67 10.22
N LYS A 218 -11.52 5.20 10.50
CA LYS A 218 -12.75 5.76 9.91
C LYS A 218 -12.99 7.21 10.33
N SER A 219 -12.85 7.52 11.61
CA SER A 219 -13.11 8.87 12.13
C SER A 219 -12.24 9.97 11.47
N PRO A 220 -10.89 9.87 11.49
CA PRO A 220 -10.06 10.85 10.79
C PRO A 220 -10.27 10.83 9.27
N PHE A 221 -10.53 9.65 8.68
CA PHE A 221 -10.77 9.56 7.24
C PHE A 221 -12.05 10.29 6.78
N GLU A 222 -13.13 10.24 7.56
CA GLU A 222 -14.36 10.97 7.24
C GLU A 222 -14.14 12.48 7.26
N THR A 223 -13.36 12.97 8.22
CA THR A 223 -12.94 14.38 8.30
C THR A 223 -12.06 14.77 7.11
N ILE A 224 -11.14 13.89 6.69
CA ILE A 224 -10.35 14.08 5.46
C ILE A 224 -11.27 14.21 4.25
N VAL A 225 -12.27 13.33 4.09
CA VAL A 225 -13.18 13.38 2.95
C VAL A 225 -13.91 14.73 2.89
N GLU A 226 -14.42 15.22 4.02
CA GLU A 226 -15.07 16.54 4.11
C GLU A 226 -14.12 17.67 3.66
N ILE A 227 -12.87 17.68 4.14
CA ILE A 227 -11.85 18.67 3.73
C ILE A 227 -11.60 18.59 2.23
N LEU A 228 -11.37 17.38 1.71
CA LEU A 228 -11.03 17.19 0.30
C LEU A 228 -12.20 17.51 -0.65
N ASP A 229 -13.45 17.53 -0.14
CA ASP A 229 -14.65 17.99 -0.84
C ASP A 229 -14.88 19.51 -0.74
N GLY A 230 -13.96 20.23 -0.07
CA GLY A 230 -14.03 21.69 0.09
C GLY A 230 -14.82 22.14 1.31
N GLY A 231 -15.22 21.20 2.18
CA GLY A 231 -15.81 21.51 3.47
C GLY A 231 -14.82 22.15 4.44
N SER A 232 -15.34 22.63 5.55
CA SER A 232 -14.57 23.18 6.67
C SER A 232 -15.12 22.56 7.95
N PRO A 233 -14.59 21.40 8.37
CA PRO A 233 -15.05 20.72 9.57
C PRO A 233 -15.01 21.67 10.77
N ALA A 234 -16.09 21.66 11.58
CA ALA A 234 -16.26 22.63 12.67
C ALA A 234 -15.19 22.49 13.76
N GLU A 235 -14.67 21.28 13.95
CA GLU A 235 -13.64 20.95 14.94
C GLU A 235 -12.47 20.26 14.25
N LEU A 236 -11.45 21.03 13.90
CA LEU A 236 -10.18 20.50 13.45
C LEU A 236 -9.19 20.46 14.62
N PRO A 237 -8.42 19.37 14.77
CA PRO A 237 -7.37 19.33 15.79
C PRO A 237 -6.32 20.40 15.51
N GLU A 238 -5.61 20.84 16.55
CA GLU A 238 -4.46 21.71 16.38
C GLU A 238 -3.43 21.05 15.46
N SER A 239 -2.93 21.82 14.49
CA SER A 239 -2.04 21.31 13.44
C SER A 239 -0.90 22.28 13.22
N LYS A 240 0.33 21.77 13.28
CA LYS A 240 1.54 22.52 12.96
C LYS A 240 1.52 22.90 11.48
N ASP A 241 1.99 24.10 11.15
CA ASP A 241 2.09 24.51 9.74
C ASP A 241 3.03 23.59 8.94
N GLN A 242 4.11 23.15 9.59
CA GLN A 242 5.09 22.21 9.02
C GLN A 242 5.36 21.05 9.99
N ALA A 243 5.66 19.88 9.42
CA ALA A 243 6.06 18.68 10.13
C ALA A 243 7.07 17.92 9.26
N ALA A 244 8.03 17.23 9.87
CA ALA A 244 8.93 16.38 9.11
C ALA A 244 8.13 15.21 8.50
N PHE A 245 8.54 14.76 7.31
CA PHE A 245 7.84 13.65 6.64
C PHE A 245 7.93 12.33 7.44
N SER A 246 9.02 12.11 8.17
CA SER A 246 9.20 10.98 9.09
C SER A 246 8.22 10.97 10.26
N ASP A 247 7.80 12.14 10.75
CA ASP A 247 6.85 12.24 11.86
C ASP A 247 5.45 11.75 11.46
N VAL A 248 5.11 11.85 10.17
CA VAL A 248 3.75 11.62 9.68
C VAL A 248 3.60 10.36 8.82
N ALA A 249 4.71 9.81 8.32
CA ALA A 249 4.69 8.65 7.43
C ALA A 249 5.86 7.70 7.67
N ASP A 250 5.53 6.48 8.11
CA ASP A 250 6.49 5.38 8.28
C ASP A 250 7.14 4.95 6.96
N PHE A 251 8.46 4.79 6.97
CA PHE A 251 9.27 4.39 5.82
C PHE A 251 8.80 3.09 5.19
N GLY A 252 8.46 2.09 6.01
CA GLY A 252 8.03 0.78 5.54
C GLY A 252 6.74 0.86 4.72
N TYR A 253 5.80 1.71 5.12
CA TYR A 253 4.56 1.92 4.37
C TYR A 253 4.78 2.67 3.05
N LEU A 254 5.73 3.61 3.00
CA LEU A 254 6.11 4.27 1.74
C LEU A 254 6.80 3.29 0.79
N MET A 255 7.69 2.44 1.29
CA MET A 255 8.34 1.39 0.50
C MET A 255 7.33 0.38 -0.06
N GLN A 256 6.30 0.01 0.72
CA GLN A 256 5.20 -0.83 0.22
C GLN A 256 4.44 -0.15 -0.93
N ARG A 257 4.22 1.17 -0.87
CA ARG A 257 3.59 1.92 -1.96
C ARG A 257 4.44 1.94 -3.22
N ILE A 258 5.76 2.13 -3.07
CA ILE A 258 6.73 2.07 -4.19
C ILE A 258 6.69 0.68 -4.83
N ASP A 259 6.83 -0.38 -4.03
CA ASP A 259 6.82 -1.78 -4.49
C ASP A 259 5.53 -2.13 -5.24
N ARG A 260 4.36 -1.74 -4.71
CA ARG A 260 3.07 -1.99 -5.36
C ARG A 260 2.98 -1.29 -6.73
N GLY A 261 3.39 -0.03 -6.81
CA GLY A 261 3.37 0.73 -8.07
C GLY A 261 4.31 0.13 -9.10
N PHE A 262 5.52 -0.24 -8.68
CA PHE A 262 6.51 -0.84 -9.56
C PHE A 262 6.09 -2.24 -10.05
N LYS A 263 5.59 -3.10 -9.17
CA LYS A 263 5.04 -4.42 -9.55
C LYS A 263 3.87 -4.29 -10.52
N TRP A 264 3.05 -3.25 -10.37
CA TRP A 264 1.99 -3.00 -11.34
C TRP A 264 2.56 -2.68 -12.73
N ILE A 265 3.57 -1.82 -12.83
CA ILE A 265 4.26 -1.52 -14.10
C ILE A 265 4.83 -2.81 -14.70
N GLN A 266 5.57 -3.59 -13.90
CA GLN A 266 6.14 -4.87 -14.33
C GLN A 266 5.07 -5.90 -14.74
N GLY A 267 3.87 -5.86 -14.18
CA GLY A 267 2.80 -6.79 -14.54
C GLY A 267 2.02 -6.39 -15.80
N ASN A 268 2.02 -5.11 -16.17
CA ASN A 268 1.03 -4.55 -17.12
C ASN A 268 1.62 -3.69 -18.23
N ALA A 269 2.93 -3.40 -18.22
CA ALA A 269 3.55 -2.49 -19.19
C ALA A 269 5.02 -2.87 -19.49
N ARG A 270 5.25 -4.14 -19.87
CA ARG A 270 6.59 -4.71 -20.09
C ARG A 270 7.09 -4.65 -21.53
N ASP A 271 6.20 -4.41 -22.48
CA ASP A 271 6.49 -4.38 -23.90
C ASP A 271 5.88 -3.14 -24.56
N GLU A 272 6.21 -2.94 -25.84
CA GLU A 272 5.82 -1.74 -26.59
C GLU A 272 4.30 -1.58 -26.72
N GLU A 273 3.55 -2.68 -26.78
CA GLU A 273 2.10 -2.65 -26.90
C GLU A 273 1.47 -2.29 -25.56
N SER A 274 1.80 -3.07 -24.53
CA SER A 274 1.22 -2.92 -23.19
C SER A 274 1.55 -1.58 -22.53
N TYR A 275 2.74 -0.99 -22.76
CA TYR A 275 3.02 0.35 -22.21
C TYR A 275 2.20 1.44 -22.89
N LYS A 276 1.90 1.33 -24.20
CA LYS A 276 1.06 2.31 -24.92
C LYS A 276 -0.37 2.25 -24.41
N GLU A 277 -0.92 1.05 -24.29
CA GLU A 277 -2.25 0.82 -23.73
C GLU A 277 -2.38 1.38 -22.31
N ASN A 278 -1.31 1.30 -21.54
CA ASN A 278 -1.28 1.67 -20.13
C ASN A 278 -0.57 3.01 -19.85
N ALA A 279 -0.28 3.81 -20.89
CA ALA A 279 0.60 4.98 -20.80
C ALA A 279 0.22 5.96 -19.68
N ALA A 280 -1.07 6.25 -19.52
CA ALA A 280 -1.56 7.15 -18.47
C ALA A 280 -1.25 6.61 -17.06
N LYS A 281 -1.44 5.31 -16.84
CA LYS A 281 -1.23 4.68 -15.55
C LYS A 281 0.25 4.46 -15.25
N VAL A 282 1.06 4.15 -16.26
CA VAL A 282 2.53 4.11 -16.15
C VAL A 282 3.06 5.47 -15.71
N ARG A 283 2.64 6.56 -16.39
CA ARG A 283 3.03 7.93 -16.00
C ARG A 283 2.62 8.28 -14.58
N HIS A 284 1.41 7.87 -14.20
CA HIS A 284 0.90 8.05 -12.84
C HIS A 284 1.78 7.36 -11.80
N GLU A 285 2.08 6.07 -11.99
CA GLU A 285 2.92 5.33 -11.06
C GLU A 285 4.36 5.87 -11.02
N ALA A 286 4.97 6.17 -12.18
CA ALA A 286 6.31 6.76 -12.23
C ALA A 286 6.37 8.09 -11.46
N ALA A 287 5.38 8.97 -11.63
CA ALA A 287 5.33 10.24 -10.90
C ALA A 287 5.20 10.04 -9.37
N VAL A 288 4.34 9.12 -8.93
CA VAL A 288 4.18 8.83 -7.49
C VAL A 288 5.45 8.21 -6.91
N LEU A 289 6.07 7.26 -7.61
CA LEU A 289 7.35 6.66 -7.19
C LEU A 289 8.43 7.73 -7.05
N GLY A 290 8.54 8.65 -8.00
CA GLY A 290 9.49 9.77 -7.94
C GLY A 290 9.26 10.68 -6.73
N VAL A 291 8.01 11.02 -6.41
CA VAL A 291 7.69 11.80 -5.19
C VAL A 291 8.16 11.08 -3.94
N LEU A 292 7.88 9.78 -3.82
CA LEU A 292 8.26 9.02 -2.64
C LEU A 292 9.77 8.87 -2.53
N ALA A 293 10.48 8.65 -3.64
CA ALA A 293 11.94 8.63 -3.68
C ALA A 293 12.56 9.97 -3.25
N ARG A 294 11.94 11.10 -3.63
CA ARG A 294 12.37 12.42 -3.13
C ARG A 294 12.11 12.56 -1.64
N VAL A 295 10.93 12.21 -1.16
CA VAL A 295 10.50 12.41 0.23
C VAL A 295 11.39 11.66 1.23
N ILE A 296 11.73 10.40 0.94
CA ILE A 296 12.51 9.56 1.87
C ILE A 296 13.95 10.02 2.08
N LYS A 297 14.46 10.91 1.22
CA LYS A 297 15.80 11.51 1.35
C LYS A 297 15.78 12.96 1.86
N GLU A 298 14.61 13.55 2.10
CA GLU A 298 14.52 14.90 2.66
C GLU A 298 15.12 14.93 4.08
N GLU A 299 15.65 16.10 4.46
CA GLU A 299 16.17 16.32 5.81
C GLU A 299 15.09 16.02 6.85
N GLY A 300 15.49 15.39 7.96
CA GLY A 300 14.58 14.95 9.01
C GLY A 300 13.92 13.59 8.76
N TYR A 301 13.96 13.01 7.55
CA TYR A 301 13.42 11.68 7.31
C TYR A 301 14.23 10.57 8.03
N GLY A 302 15.52 10.83 8.28
CA GLY A 302 16.44 9.93 9.01
C GLY A 302 17.52 9.28 8.14
N TRP A 303 17.55 9.56 6.83
CA TRP A 303 18.53 9.01 5.89
C TRP A 303 19.41 10.06 5.20
N ALA A 304 19.28 11.33 5.56
CA ALA A 304 19.98 12.43 4.89
C ALA A 304 21.52 12.34 5.03
N ASP A 305 22.00 11.72 6.11
CA ASP A 305 23.44 11.55 6.37
C ASP A 305 24.03 10.26 5.77
N ASP A 306 23.19 9.38 5.21
CA ASP A 306 23.63 8.18 4.47
C ASP A 306 23.79 8.55 3.00
N GLU A 307 25.00 8.99 2.62
CA GLU A 307 25.29 9.44 1.25
C GLU A 307 24.96 8.38 0.19
N ASP A 308 25.17 7.10 0.50
CA ASP A 308 24.88 6.02 -0.43
C ASP A 308 23.37 5.89 -0.61
N PHE A 309 22.59 5.94 0.47
CA PHE A 309 21.13 5.96 0.36
C PHE A 309 20.63 7.16 -0.45
N VAL A 310 21.14 8.36 -0.18
CA VAL A 310 20.75 9.58 -0.90
C VAL A 310 21.04 9.43 -2.40
N LYS A 311 22.22 8.91 -2.78
CA LYS A 311 22.56 8.63 -4.19
C LYS A 311 21.61 7.63 -4.85
N HIS A 312 21.18 6.58 -4.13
CA HIS A 312 20.20 5.62 -4.64
C HIS A 312 18.81 6.26 -4.80
N ALA A 313 18.36 7.06 -3.84
CA ALA A 313 17.09 7.78 -3.89
C ALA A 313 17.06 8.81 -5.04
N ASP A 314 18.15 9.53 -5.28
CA ASP A 314 18.31 10.42 -6.42
C ASP A 314 18.27 9.67 -7.75
N SER A 315 19.01 8.57 -7.86
CA SER A 315 18.98 7.74 -9.05
C SER A 315 17.58 7.18 -9.33
N MET A 316 16.82 6.86 -8.29
CA MET A 316 15.44 6.39 -8.40
C MET A 316 14.51 7.49 -8.90
N LEU A 317 14.62 8.69 -8.33
CA LEU A 317 13.88 9.88 -8.77
C LEU A 317 14.16 10.18 -10.25
N ASP A 318 15.43 10.21 -10.65
CA ASP A 318 15.83 10.48 -12.04
C ASP A 318 15.29 9.43 -13.02
N ALA A 319 15.33 8.15 -12.64
CA ALA A 319 14.75 7.08 -13.45
C ALA A 319 13.23 7.23 -13.58
N CYS A 320 12.53 7.60 -12.50
CA CYS A 320 11.08 7.87 -12.54
C CYS A 320 10.74 9.06 -13.47
N LEU A 321 11.50 10.15 -13.39
CA LEU A 321 11.34 11.32 -14.26
C LEU A 321 11.63 10.97 -15.73
N THR A 322 12.62 10.11 -15.97
CA THR A 322 12.95 9.62 -17.31
C THR A 322 11.82 8.74 -17.87
N ALA A 323 11.27 7.83 -17.07
CA ALA A 323 10.12 7.03 -17.47
C ALA A 323 8.90 7.91 -17.82
N GLU A 324 8.59 8.93 -17.00
CA GLU A 324 7.47 9.82 -17.27
C GLU A 324 7.66 10.63 -18.57
N LYS A 325 8.88 11.13 -18.81
CA LYS A 325 9.25 11.85 -20.04
C LYS A 325 9.19 10.91 -21.26
N ALA A 326 9.70 9.70 -21.14
CA ALA A 326 9.72 8.72 -22.22
C ALA A 326 8.31 8.33 -22.65
N VAL A 327 7.38 8.13 -21.70
CA VAL A 327 5.99 7.84 -22.05
C VAL A 327 5.32 9.05 -22.72
N LYS A 328 5.61 10.29 -22.28
CA LYS A 328 5.12 11.51 -22.96
C LYS A 328 5.65 11.65 -24.39
N ALA A 329 6.89 11.24 -24.62
CA ALA A 329 7.55 11.31 -25.92
C ALA A 329 7.30 10.06 -26.79
N GLU A 330 6.55 9.08 -26.28
CA GLU A 330 6.29 7.78 -26.92
C GLU A 330 7.58 7.01 -27.29
N THR A 331 8.64 7.18 -26.48
CA THR A 331 9.95 6.56 -26.70
C THR A 331 10.10 5.30 -25.84
N PHE A 332 9.62 4.16 -26.33
CA PHE A 332 9.65 2.89 -25.60
C PHE A 332 11.06 2.50 -25.14
N ALA A 333 12.08 2.68 -25.99
CA ALA A 333 13.46 2.33 -25.64
C ALA A 333 14.00 3.08 -24.41
N ASP A 334 13.59 4.33 -24.21
CA ASP A 334 14.03 5.11 -23.05
C ASP A 334 13.17 4.80 -21.81
N TYR A 335 11.90 4.45 -22.02
CA TYR A 335 11.05 3.92 -20.97
C TYR A 335 11.59 2.58 -20.44
N ASP A 336 11.92 1.64 -21.32
CA ASP A 336 12.44 0.31 -20.96
C ASP A 336 13.75 0.41 -20.17
N LYS A 337 14.67 1.27 -20.61
CA LYS A 337 15.89 1.59 -19.85
C LYS A 337 15.58 2.15 -18.47
N ALA A 338 14.63 3.09 -18.37
CA ALA A 338 14.27 3.70 -17.10
C ALA A 338 13.64 2.70 -16.12
N ILE A 339 12.72 1.85 -16.59
CA ILE A 339 12.11 0.78 -15.76
C ILE A 339 13.15 -0.26 -15.35
N THR A 340 14.04 -0.66 -16.25
CA THR A 340 15.16 -1.56 -15.93
C THR A 340 16.08 -0.94 -14.87
N LYS A 341 16.35 0.37 -14.97
CA LYS A 341 17.15 1.09 -13.96
C LYS A 341 16.45 1.11 -12.59
N ILE A 342 15.14 1.32 -12.54
CA ILE A 342 14.35 1.23 -11.30
C ILE A 342 14.48 -0.17 -10.67
N ASP A 343 14.34 -1.23 -11.46
CA ASP A 343 14.48 -2.63 -10.99
C ASP A 343 15.86 -2.90 -10.36
N GLN A 344 16.91 -2.42 -11.04
CA GLN A 344 18.29 -2.54 -10.55
C GLN A 344 18.49 -1.77 -9.25
N LEU A 345 17.93 -0.57 -9.11
CA LEU A 345 18.05 0.24 -7.90
C LEU A 345 17.32 -0.40 -6.72
N CYS A 346 16.15 -0.98 -6.94
CA CYS A 346 15.46 -1.79 -5.93
C CYS A 346 16.37 -2.92 -5.44
N THR A 347 16.98 -3.67 -6.37
CA THR A 347 17.89 -4.77 -6.04
C THR A 347 19.13 -4.29 -5.29
N GLN A 348 19.79 -3.23 -5.77
CA GLN A 348 21.01 -2.68 -5.17
C GLN A 348 20.76 -2.18 -3.75
N CYS A 349 19.67 -1.44 -3.51
CA CYS A 349 19.34 -0.92 -2.19
C CYS A 349 18.99 -2.03 -1.18
N HIS A 350 18.31 -3.10 -1.62
CA HIS A 350 17.88 -4.20 -0.75
C HIS A 350 18.89 -5.36 -0.62
N MET A 351 19.81 -5.52 -1.56
CA MET A 351 20.90 -6.51 -1.48
C MET A 351 22.18 -5.94 -0.88
N GLY A 352 22.50 -4.67 -1.13
CA GLY A 352 23.72 -4.01 -0.65
C GLY A 352 23.70 -3.64 0.84
N ARG A 353 22.54 -3.76 1.50
CA ARG A 353 22.36 -3.44 2.93
C ARG A 353 22.02 -4.67 3.80
N ARG A 354 22.51 -5.85 3.40
CA ARG A 354 22.47 -7.09 4.21
C ARG A 354 23.75 -7.30 4.99
#